data_AF-A0A1H7ZX99-F1
#
_entry.id   AF-A0A1H7ZX99-F1
#
_cell.length_a   1.000
_cell.length_b   1.000
_cell.length_c   1.000
_cell.angle_alpha   90.00
_cell.angle_beta   90.00
_cell.angle_gamma   90.00
#
_symmetry.space_group_name_H-M   'P 1'
#
loop_
_entity.id
_entity.type
_entity.pdbx_description
1 polymer ?
#
loop_
_entity_poly.entity_id
_entity_poly.type
_entity_poly.pdbx_seq_one_letter_code
_entity_poly.pdbx_strand_id
1 'polypeptide(L)'
;MRNCWGSVRLHRDAYGVPLVEGTSEPAAYFGLGHAQAQDDLHGLLRQYLLVRGEFGDAARDANQRRWQVLEEARRGFDSLPEDLRACYEAFVAGIGAWMDEHPEDVPAWAPPLEPALPIGVNRTVTLYWIITDAVEALRASGVTPAGVTSELEGGLVPPGSNAWVIQPWRTATGETILVSDPHLPFGGTFAMYEAVVRAGDLHYSGFGFLGAMLPPLAHNRTCAWGLTTGGPRVSDAYRIAVDGDVYLYDGEIRKVLGHDGHEYVIHNGVIAPVLARDDDAIYVVCTPYMGLAGETERQFMAMLRARDVAELRAAFDACAFPPQNVLAGDSSGDCFYLRAGRVPGRPARDGGVLDGNTSATAWLGIRPAADLVQISNPASGYLQNCNTAPDTVTPDPALAADRWHPDVFHDEPGRTTSRGRRGVELLSRAFSVDVAEVTAWAVEDLWPDTALWQAKLLNAASGEPGRIHGWPDGHRRLLHRLLAFDGHASPESADAMAWLSWRAQISSDDLLDAVERAAQAVPRGTYGEEHQLLPGVPGRAGALDLDVPLRATYYAQGMAVAGGPCLRIVALGEHGMRSWSVSMPGQAELYSRGEVKPTTFDPS
;
A
#
# COMPACT_ATOMS: atom_id res chain seq x y z
N MET A 1 26.89 2.35 20.94
CA MET A 1 26.60 1.14 21.75
C MET A 1 27.60 0.05 21.40
N ARG A 2 27.99 -0.83 22.33
CA ARG A 2 28.80 -2.04 22.06
C ARG A 2 27.99 -3.26 22.48
N ASN A 3 27.97 -4.30 21.65
CA ASN A 3 27.26 -5.55 21.89
C ASN A 3 28.11 -6.75 21.40
N CYS A 4 27.58 -7.97 21.52
CA CYS A 4 28.30 -9.19 21.10
C CYS A 4 28.50 -9.31 19.59
N TRP A 5 27.76 -8.56 18.77
CA TRP A 5 27.89 -8.52 17.31
C TRP A 5 28.82 -7.41 16.80
N GLY A 6 29.17 -6.44 17.64
CA GLY A 6 30.08 -5.35 17.28
C GLY A 6 29.74 -4.02 17.95
N SER A 7 30.11 -2.92 17.31
CA SER A 7 29.77 -1.57 17.75
C SER A 7 28.79 -0.89 16.80
N VAL A 8 27.91 -0.10 17.39
CA VAL A 8 26.87 0.67 16.70
C VAL A 8 27.05 2.14 17.02
N ARG A 9 26.97 2.99 15.99
CA ARG A 9 26.71 4.42 16.14
C ARG A 9 25.30 4.71 15.67
N LEU A 10 24.52 5.37 16.53
CA LEU A 10 23.18 5.84 16.23
C LEU A 10 23.26 7.37 16.18
N HIS A 11 22.97 7.93 15.02
CA HIS A 11 22.84 9.37 14.81
C HIS A 11 21.38 9.67 14.48
N ARG A 12 20.88 10.84 14.86
CA ARG A 12 19.54 11.30 14.45
C ARG A 12 19.67 12.61 13.70
N ASP A 13 18.89 12.76 12.64
CA ASP A 13 18.79 14.03 11.92
C ASP A 13 17.82 15.00 12.62
N ALA A 14 17.52 16.13 11.97
CA ALA A 14 16.64 17.17 12.52
C ALA A 14 15.17 16.72 12.68
N TYR A 15 14.76 15.66 11.98
CA TYR A 15 13.41 15.09 12.05
C TYR A 15 13.35 13.87 12.98
N GLY A 16 14.49 13.51 13.59
CA GLY A 16 14.61 12.34 14.45
C GLY A 16 14.86 11.04 13.69
N VAL A 17 15.08 11.05 12.37
CA VAL A 17 15.32 9.82 11.60
C VAL A 17 16.64 9.20 12.04
N PRO A 18 16.67 7.92 12.45
CA PRO A 18 17.90 7.25 12.85
C PRO A 18 18.76 6.90 11.64
N LEU A 19 20.01 7.34 11.67
CA LEU A 19 21.11 6.78 10.92
C LEU A 19 21.87 5.78 11.81
N VAL A 20 21.74 4.51 11.47
CA VAL A 20 22.32 3.38 12.20
C VAL A 20 23.55 2.87 11.45
N GLU A 21 24.72 3.01 12.06
CA GLU A 21 25.98 2.50 11.52
C GLU A 21 26.52 1.37 12.39
N GLY A 22 26.57 0.16 11.84
CA GLY A 22 27.13 -1.02 12.51
C GLY A 22 28.47 -1.45 11.91
N THR A 23 29.36 -2.00 12.74
CA THR A 23 30.58 -2.68 12.26
C THR A 23 30.30 -4.04 11.61
N SER A 24 29.08 -4.55 11.74
CA SER A 24 28.54 -5.75 11.12
C SER A 24 27.04 -5.55 10.90
N GLU A 25 26.42 -6.32 9.99
CA GLU A 25 24.97 -6.21 9.76
C GLU A 25 24.15 -6.50 11.02
N PRO A 26 24.42 -7.56 11.82
CA PRO A 26 23.68 -7.76 13.06
C PRO A 26 23.87 -6.62 14.07
N ALA A 27 25.06 -6.02 14.15
CA ALA A 27 25.26 -4.84 14.99
C ALA A 27 24.36 -3.67 14.52
N ALA A 28 24.28 -3.40 13.21
CA ALA A 28 23.39 -2.36 12.72
C ALA A 28 21.91 -2.68 13.02
N TYR A 29 21.47 -3.93 12.86
CA TYR A 29 20.09 -4.29 13.19
C TYR A 29 19.79 -4.23 14.70
N PHE A 30 20.75 -4.50 15.58
CA PHE A 30 20.64 -4.17 17.00
C PHE A 30 20.37 -2.68 17.22
N GLY A 31 21.12 -1.82 16.52
CA GLY A 31 20.90 -0.38 16.57
C GLY A 31 19.51 0.03 16.09
N LEU A 32 19.01 -0.61 15.02
CA LEU A 32 17.68 -0.34 14.48
C LEU A 32 16.58 -0.73 15.46
N GLY A 33 16.68 -1.91 16.08
CA GLY A 33 15.72 -2.35 17.10
C GLY A 33 15.71 -1.44 18.33
N HIS A 34 16.89 -1.01 18.78
CA HIS A 34 17.04 -0.03 19.87
C HIS A 34 16.40 1.32 19.50
N ALA A 35 16.65 1.81 18.28
CA ALA A 35 16.08 3.07 17.80
C ALA A 35 14.54 3.04 17.69
N GLN A 36 13.97 1.95 17.15
CA GLN A 36 12.51 1.80 17.09
C GLN A 36 11.87 1.75 18.48
N ALA A 37 12.50 1.03 19.42
CA ALA A 37 12.05 0.97 20.81
C ALA A 37 12.14 2.34 21.50
N GLN A 38 13.21 3.09 21.24
CA GLN A 38 13.38 4.46 21.73
C GLN A 38 12.28 5.41 21.24
N ASP A 39 11.82 5.25 19.99
CA ASP A 39 10.85 6.18 19.41
C ASP A 39 9.40 5.83 19.74
N ASP A 40 9.03 4.54 19.75
CA ASP A 40 7.67 4.09 20.09
C ASP A 40 7.63 2.64 20.59
N LEU A 41 8.15 2.40 21.80
CA LEU A 41 8.09 1.09 22.45
C LEU A 41 6.65 0.56 22.58
N HIS A 42 5.69 1.42 22.93
CA HIS A 42 4.30 1.00 23.14
C HIS A 42 3.62 0.55 21.84
N GLY A 43 3.81 1.31 20.75
CA GLY A 43 3.33 0.94 19.42
C GLY A 43 3.96 -0.35 18.93
N LEU A 44 5.29 -0.49 19.10
CA LEU A 44 6.04 -1.69 18.72
C LEU A 44 5.54 -2.93 19.48
N LEU A 45 5.46 -2.88 20.80
CA LEU A 45 5.01 -4.02 21.61
C LEU A 45 3.55 -4.40 21.34
N ARG A 46 2.70 -3.44 20.96
CA ARG A 46 1.33 -3.72 20.51
C ARG A 46 1.29 -4.50 19.20
N GLN A 47 2.20 -4.26 18.26
CA GLN A 47 2.33 -5.10 17.07
C GLN A 47 2.72 -6.53 17.44
N TYR A 48 3.58 -6.69 18.45
CA TYR A 48 3.99 -8.02 18.89
C TYR A 48 2.86 -8.76 19.61
N LEU A 49 2.04 -8.09 20.41
CA LEU A 49 0.81 -8.69 20.92
C LEU A 49 -0.13 -9.11 19.78
N LEU A 50 -0.28 -8.27 18.76
CA LEU A 50 -1.07 -8.61 17.58
C LEU A 50 -0.54 -9.87 16.88
N VAL A 51 0.74 -9.94 16.57
CA VAL A 51 1.38 -11.11 15.95
C VAL A 51 1.13 -12.39 16.75
N ARG A 52 1.16 -12.28 18.08
CA ARG A 52 0.92 -13.39 19.02
C ARG A 52 -0.55 -13.77 19.16
N GLY A 53 -1.48 -12.95 18.66
CA GLY A 53 -2.90 -13.08 18.95
C GLY A 53 -3.22 -12.81 20.44
N GLU A 54 -2.50 -11.88 21.07
CA GLU A 54 -2.67 -11.49 22.47
C GLU A 54 -2.96 -9.98 22.59
N PHE A 55 -3.52 -9.37 21.55
CA PHE A 55 -3.81 -7.94 21.47
C PHE A 55 -4.86 -7.48 22.48
N GLY A 56 -5.73 -8.40 22.93
CA GLY A 56 -6.81 -8.11 23.87
C GLY A 56 -8.17 -7.90 23.18
N ASP A 57 -8.26 -8.15 21.88
CA ASP A 57 -9.51 -8.25 21.13
C ASP A 57 -9.71 -9.70 20.68
N ALA A 58 -10.74 -10.38 21.22
CA ALA A 58 -10.92 -11.81 21.02
C ALA A 58 -11.08 -12.22 19.54
N ALA A 59 -11.71 -11.38 18.71
CA ALA A 59 -11.93 -11.68 17.31
C ALA A 59 -10.63 -11.52 16.51
N ARG A 60 -9.90 -10.44 16.76
CA ARG A 60 -8.59 -10.15 16.16
C ARG A 60 -7.56 -11.19 16.57
N ASP A 61 -7.51 -11.53 17.85
CA ASP A 61 -6.61 -12.52 18.43
C ASP A 61 -6.86 -13.92 17.86
N ALA A 62 -8.13 -14.32 17.76
CA ALA A 62 -8.51 -15.57 17.11
C ALA A 62 -8.13 -15.57 15.63
N ASN A 63 -8.18 -14.43 14.93
CA ASN A 63 -7.78 -14.38 13.53
C ASN A 63 -6.26 -14.59 13.35
N GLN A 64 -5.43 -14.00 14.22
CA GLN A 64 -3.97 -14.15 14.14
C GLN A 64 -3.54 -15.61 14.40
N ARG A 65 -4.15 -16.26 15.41
CA ARG A 65 -3.98 -17.70 15.65
C ARG A 65 -4.50 -18.56 14.51
N ARG A 66 -5.68 -18.26 13.96
CA ARG A 66 -6.25 -18.98 12.82
C ARG A 66 -5.30 -18.98 11.63
N TRP A 67 -4.69 -17.84 11.30
CA TRP A 67 -3.71 -17.74 10.23
C TRP A 67 -2.28 -18.17 10.61
N GLN A 68 -2.12 -18.69 11.83
CA GLN A 68 -0.85 -19.18 12.37
C GLN A 68 0.28 -18.16 12.22
N VAL A 69 -0.01 -16.87 12.45
CA VAL A 69 0.93 -15.79 12.11
C VAL A 69 2.27 -15.97 12.82
N LEU A 70 2.24 -16.25 14.12
CA LEU A 70 3.47 -16.46 14.90
C LEU A 70 4.15 -17.79 14.57
N GLU A 71 3.40 -18.88 14.40
CA GLU A 71 3.97 -20.19 14.07
C GLU A 71 4.63 -20.19 12.70
N GLU A 72 4.01 -19.52 11.73
CA GLU A 72 4.58 -19.28 10.39
C GLU A 72 5.83 -18.42 10.46
N ALA A 73 5.82 -17.38 11.27
CA ALA A 73 7.00 -16.53 11.49
C ALA A 73 8.15 -17.31 12.13
N ARG A 74 7.87 -18.20 13.11
CA ARG A 74 8.86 -19.09 13.73
C ARG A 74 9.45 -20.08 12.72
N ARG A 75 8.60 -20.77 11.94
CA ARG A 75 9.05 -21.63 10.83
C ARG A 75 9.89 -20.85 9.82
N GLY A 76 9.47 -19.62 9.52
CA GLY A 76 10.20 -18.69 8.66
C GLY A 76 11.59 -18.40 9.20
N PHE A 77 11.70 -17.95 10.45
CA PHE A 77 12.96 -17.68 11.15
C PHE A 77 13.89 -18.88 11.12
N ASP A 78 13.40 -20.08 11.46
CA ASP A 78 14.19 -21.31 11.47
C ASP A 78 14.77 -21.64 10.08
N SER A 79 14.07 -21.27 9.01
CA SER A 79 14.50 -21.50 7.62
C SER A 79 15.50 -20.46 7.08
N LEU A 80 15.71 -19.35 7.80
CA LEU A 80 16.61 -18.29 7.35
C LEU A 80 18.08 -18.74 7.39
N PRO A 81 18.94 -18.22 6.49
CA PRO A 81 20.39 -18.34 6.60
C PRO A 81 20.93 -17.82 7.94
N GLU A 82 22.08 -18.33 8.38
CA GLU A 82 22.65 -18.02 9.70
C GLU A 82 22.95 -16.53 9.89
N ASP A 83 23.47 -15.86 8.86
CA ASP A 83 23.74 -14.42 8.87
C ASP A 83 22.46 -13.60 9.04
N LEU A 84 21.39 -13.95 8.32
CA LEU A 84 20.12 -13.27 8.44
C LEU A 84 19.40 -13.56 9.78
N ARG A 85 19.48 -14.79 10.30
CA ARG A 85 18.98 -15.08 11.67
C ARG A 85 19.66 -14.22 12.72
N ALA A 86 20.99 -14.08 12.63
CA ALA A 86 21.75 -13.23 13.55
C ALA A 86 21.28 -11.77 13.51
N CYS A 87 20.87 -11.26 12.34
CA CYS A 87 20.26 -9.92 12.23
C CYS A 87 18.94 -9.80 13.00
N TYR A 88 18.01 -10.77 12.88
CA TYR A 88 16.75 -10.75 13.66
C TYR A 88 16.98 -10.91 15.16
N GLU A 89 17.88 -11.80 15.55
CA GLU A 89 18.28 -11.95 16.97
C GLU A 89 18.83 -10.64 17.52
N ALA A 90 19.70 -9.98 16.76
CA ALA A 90 20.30 -8.71 17.14
C ALA A 90 19.26 -7.59 17.19
N PHE A 91 18.35 -7.50 16.23
CA PHE A 91 17.24 -6.54 16.21
C PHE A 91 16.39 -6.65 17.48
N VAL A 92 15.96 -7.85 17.83
CA VAL A 92 15.16 -8.09 19.03
C VAL A 92 15.97 -7.84 20.31
N ALA A 93 17.25 -8.18 20.34
CA ALA A 93 18.14 -7.84 21.45
C ALA A 93 18.32 -6.32 21.61
N GLY A 94 18.27 -5.55 20.52
CA GLY A 94 18.28 -4.08 20.55
C GLY A 94 17.05 -3.50 21.24
N ILE A 95 15.87 -4.04 20.94
CA ILE A 95 14.62 -3.68 21.63
C ILE A 95 14.73 -4.03 23.12
N GLY A 96 15.18 -5.24 23.44
CA GLY A 96 15.38 -5.68 24.83
C GLY A 96 16.37 -4.80 25.60
N ALA A 97 17.46 -4.39 24.96
CA ALA A 97 18.44 -3.50 25.58
C ALA A 97 17.83 -2.13 25.94
N TRP A 98 17.00 -1.55 25.07
CA TRP A 98 16.26 -0.31 25.41
C TRP A 98 15.33 -0.51 26.61
N MET A 99 14.61 -1.63 26.66
CA MET A 99 13.72 -1.99 27.76
C MET A 99 14.47 -2.18 29.09
N ASP A 100 15.67 -2.79 29.06
CA ASP A 100 16.52 -2.96 30.24
C ASP A 100 17.12 -1.62 30.72
N GLU A 101 17.41 -0.71 29.79
CA GLU A 101 17.92 0.64 30.08
C GLU A 101 16.84 1.57 30.65
N HIS A 102 15.56 1.36 30.28
CA HIS A 102 14.41 2.21 30.65
C HIS A 102 13.24 1.39 31.22
N PRO A 103 13.45 0.66 32.35
CA PRO A 103 12.42 -0.22 32.91
C PRO A 103 11.14 0.53 33.32
N GLU A 104 11.20 1.84 33.56
CA GLU A 104 10.05 2.70 33.83
C GLU A 104 9.13 2.90 32.63
N ASP A 105 9.67 2.78 31.41
CA ASP A 105 8.93 2.93 30.15
C ASP A 105 8.37 1.59 29.65
N VAL A 106 8.76 0.48 30.29
CA VAL A 106 8.31 -0.87 29.93
C VAL A 106 6.91 -1.12 30.51
N PRO A 107 5.87 -1.31 29.66
CA PRO A 107 4.55 -1.61 30.16
C PRO A 107 4.49 -3.00 30.81
N ALA A 108 3.72 -3.13 31.89
CA ALA A 108 3.54 -4.42 32.59
C ALA A 108 2.95 -5.53 31.72
N TRP A 109 2.29 -5.17 30.60
CA TRP A 109 1.74 -6.11 29.62
C TRP A 109 2.71 -6.48 28.49
N ALA A 110 3.97 -5.99 28.53
CA ALA A 110 4.95 -6.25 27.48
C ALA A 110 5.07 -7.77 27.20
N PRO A 111 4.85 -8.22 25.95
CA PRO A 111 5.01 -9.63 25.62
C PRO A 111 6.48 -10.05 25.70
N PRO A 112 6.76 -11.35 25.92
CA PRO A 112 8.12 -11.85 25.77
C PRO A 112 8.59 -11.65 24.33
N LEU A 113 9.82 -11.16 24.19
CA LEU A 113 10.44 -10.91 22.90
C LEU A 113 11.01 -12.22 22.32
N GLU A 114 10.86 -12.41 21.01
CA GLU A 114 11.50 -13.50 20.26
C GLU A 114 11.82 -13.06 18.81
N PRO A 115 12.88 -13.60 18.16
CA PRO A 115 13.32 -13.20 16.82
C PRO A 115 12.29 -13.37 15.69
N ALA A 116 11.26 -14.18 15.90
CA ALA A 116 10.18 -14.39 14.93
C ALA A 116 9.16 -13.24 14.89
N LEU A 117 9.02 -12.44 15.95
CA LEU A 117 7.99 -11.39 16.03
C LEU A 117 8.09 -10.36 14.89
N PRO A 118 9.28 -9.83 14.52
CA PRO A 118 9.40 -8.88 13.41
C PRO A 118 8.95 -9.46 12.05
N ILE A 119 9.16 -10.75 11.80
CA ILE A 119 8.67 -11.45 10.60
C ILE A 119 7.14 -11.51 10.61
N GLY A 120 6.57 -11.77 11.79
CA GLY A 120 5.13 -11.76 12.02
C GLY A 120 4.48 -10.42 11.66
N VAL A 121 5.13 -9.28 11.92
CA VAL A 121 4.58 -7.95 11.61
C VAL A 121 4.34 -7.79 10.11
N ASN A 122 5.36 -8.07 9.28
CA ASN A 122 5.23 -8.03 7.81
C ASN A 122 4.14 -8.99 7.31
N ARG A 123 4.06 -10.18 7.91
CA ARG A 123 3.06 -11.20 7.58
C ARG A 123 1.64 -10.75 7.92
N THR A 124 1.41 -10.20 9.12
CA THR A 124 0.11 -9.70 9.54
C THR A 124 -0.42 -8.66 8.58
N VAL A 125 0.43 -7.70 8.20
CA VAL A 125 0.07 -6.64 7.27
C VAL A 125 -0.29 -7.24 5.91
N THR A 126 0.56 -8.11 5.37
CA THR A 126 0.33 -8.81 4.09
C THR A 126 -1.01 -9.56 4.06
N LEU A 127 -1.32 -10.32 5.12
CA LEU A 127 -2.54 -11.13 5.17
C LEU A 127 -3.83 -10.31 5.06
N TYR A 128 -3.82 -9.02 5.42
CA TYR A 128 -5.02 -8.18 5.39
C TYR A 128 -5.60 -7.97 4.00
N TRP A 129 -4.80 -8.00 2.94
CA TRP A 129 -5.31 -7.78 1.58
C TRP A 129 -5.19 -9.00 0.66
N ILE A 130 -4.23 -9.90 0.88
CA ILE A 130 -4.01 -11.01 -0.06
C ILE A 130 -5.14 -12.04 -0.06
N ILE A 131 -5.98 -12.05 0.97
CA ILE A 131 -7.12 -12.98 1.11
C ILE A 131 -8.45 -12.34 0.72
N THR A 132 -8.48 -11.03 0.44
CA THR A 132 -9.72 -10.27 0.27
C THR A 132 -10.60 -10.83 -0.84
N ASP A 133 -10.05 -11.09 -2.03
CA ASP A 133 -10.83 -11.67 -3.15
C ASP A 133 -11.50 -13.01 -2.79
N ALA A 134 -10.79 -13.85 -2.03
CA ALA A 134 -11.29 -15.16 -1.62
C ALA A 134 -12.37 -15.03 -0.53
N VAL A 135 -12.17 -14.11 0.42
CA VAL A 135 -13.15 -13.78 1.46
C VAL A 135 -14.41 -13.16 0.86
N GLU A 136 -14.28 -12.28 -0.13
CA GLU A 136 -15.40 -11.70 -0.86
C GLU A 136 -16.16 -12.76 -1.65
N ALA A 137 -15.47 -13.72 -2.27
CA ALA A 137 -16.12 -14.86 -2.92
C ALA A 137 -17.00 -15.67 -1.95
N LEU A 138 -16.53 -15.92 -0.72
CA LEU A 138 -17.33 -16.57 0.32
C LEU A 138 -18.58 -15.75 0.66
N ARG A 139 -18.43 -14.45 0.90
CA ARG A 139 -19.56 -13.55 1.20
C ARG A 139 -20.58 -13.49 0.08
N ALA A 140 -20.12 -13.42 -1.17
CA ALA A 140 -20.98 -13.43 -2.35
C ALA A 140 -21.78 -14.74 -2.47
N SER A 141 -21.27 -15.85 -1.93
CA SER A 141 -22.01 -17.12 -1.83
C SER A 141 -22.93 -17.24 -0.61
N GLY A 142 -23.06 -16.19 0.20
CA GLY A 142 -23.90 -16.18 1.41
C GLY A 142 -23.21 -16.75 2.66
N VAL A 143 -21.90 -17.01 2.61
CA VAL A 143 -21.12 -17.51 3.74
C VAL A 143 -20.60 -16.34 4.56
N THR A 144 -20.68 -16.43 5.89
CA THR A 144 -20.09 -15.45 6.80
C THR A 144 -18.75 -15.98 7.31
N PRO A 145 -17.60 -15.54 6.74
CA PRO A 145 -16.30 -16.03 7.17
C PRO A 145 -15.92 -15.47 8.56
N ALA A 146 -15.38 -16.35 9.41
CA ALA A 146 -14.93 -16.00 10.74
C ALA A 146 -13.64 -15.15 10.71
N GLY A 147 -13.54 -14.20 11.66
CA GLY A 147 -12.36 -13.35 11.89
C GLY A 147 -12.01 -12.38 10.76
N VAL A 148 -12.94 -12.11 9.85
CA VAL A 148 -12.83 -10.98 8.91
C VAL A 148 -13.67 -9.82 9.46
N THR A 149 -13.05 -8.91 10.19
CA THR A 149 -13.68 -7.68 10.69
C THR A 149 -13.60 -6.56 9.64
N SER A 150 -14.52 -5.58 9.70
CA SER A 150 -14.50 -4.40 8.82
C SER A 150 -13.29 -3.48 9.03
N GLU A 151 -12.59 -3.60 10.16
CA GLU A 151 -11.31 -2.90 10.40
C GLU A 151 -10.16 -3.47 9.59
N LEU A 152 -10.20 -4.78 9.27
CA LEU A 152 -9.26 -5.44 8.36
C LEU A 152 -9.46 -4.99 6.90
N GLU A 153 -10.58 -4.32 6.60
CA GLU A 153 -10.98 -3.83 5.28
C GLU A 153 -10.78 -2.32 5.12
N GLY A 154 -10.04 -1.67 6.02
CA GLY A 154 -9.65 -0.27 5.87
C GLY A 154 -10.78 0.69 6.21
N GLY A 155 -11.05 0.85 7.51
CA GLY A 155 -11.99 1.84 8.02
C GLY A 155 -11.81 3.23 7.37
N LEU A 156 -12.90 3.73 6.76
CA LEU A 156 -13.17 5.09 6.25
C LEU A 156 -12.21 5.73 5.24
N VAL A 157 -10.99 5.23 5.02
CA VAL A 157 -10.05 5.76 4.03
C VAL A 157 -9.64 4.64 3.06
N PRO A 158 -10.11 4.66 1.80
CA PRO A 158 -9.64 3.70 0.81
C PRO A 158 -8.12 3.85 0.65
N PRO A 159 -7.33 2.77 0.79
CA PRO A 159 -5.89 2.86 0.63
C PRO A 159 -5.55 3.34 -0.79
N GLY A 160 -4.60 4.26 -0.88
CA GLY A 160 -4.07 4.79 -2.13
C GLY A 160 -2.55 4.69 -2.15
N SER A 161 -1.92 4.82 -3.30
CA SER A 161 -0.49 5.05 -3.41
C SER A 161 -0.19 5.70 -4.76
N ASN A 162 0.90 6.47 -4.84
CA ASN A 162 1.54 6.85 -6.10
C ASN A 162 2.96 6.27 -6.15
N ALA A 163 3.38 5.83 -7.33
CA ALA A 163 4.79 5.58 -7.61
C ALA A 163 5.11 5.98 -9.05
N TRP A 164 6.19 6.71 -9.27
CA TRP A 164 6.66 7.15 -10.60
C TRP A 164 8.13 6.85 -10.80
N VAL A 165 8.54 6.59 -12.04
CA VAL A 165 9.94 6.52 -12.46
C VAL A 165 10.11 7.32 -13.74
N ILE A 166 11.14 8.16 -13.81
CA ILE A 166 11.48 9.01 -14.96
C ILE A 166 12.92 8.69 -15.36
N GLN A 167 13.14 8.27 -16.60
CA GLN A 167 14.46 7.91 -17.10
C GLN A 167 15.34 9.14 -17.39
N PRO A 168 16.68 9.01 -17.32
CA PRO A 168 17.65 10.09 -17.45
C PRO A 168 17.39 11.09 -18.58
N TRP A 169 17.09 10.59 -19.78
CA TRP A 169 16.92 11.42 -20.98
C TRP A 169 15.69 12.36 -20.92
N ARG A 170 14.79 12.17 -19.95
CA ARG A 170 13.68 13.07 -19.66
C ARG A 170 13.99 14.12 -18.59
N THR A 171 15.11 14.00 -17.89
CA THR A 171 15.45 14.86 -16.75
C THR A 171 16.48 15.91 -17.14
N ALA A 172 16.49 17.03 -16.42
CA ALA A 172 17.47 18.11 -16.62
C ALA A 172 18.91 17.69 -16.28
N THR A 173 19.06 16.77 -15.33
CA THR A 173 20.35 16.38 -14.75
C THR A 173 20.90 15.08 -15.33
N GLY A 174 20.13 14.35 -16.14
CA GLY A 174 20.52 13.03 -16.63
C GLY A 174 20.48 11.94 -15.54
N GLU A 175 19.70 12.16 -14.48
CA GLU A 175 19.50 11.20 -13.39
C GLU A 175 18.18 10.45 -13.58
N THR A 176 18.09 9.21 -13.13
CA THR A 176 16.80 8.55 -12.94
C THR A 176 16.11 9.18 -11.72
N ILE A 177 14.86 9.63 -11.87
CA ILE A 177 14.06 10.14 -10.75
C ILE A 177 12.97 9.12 -10.40
N LEU A 178 12.89 8.72 -9.13
CA LEU A 178 11.83 7.89 -8.58
C LEU A 178 11.02 8.65 -7.54
N VAL A 179 9.70 8.47 -7.56
CA VAL A 179 8.76 8.92 -6.53
C VAL A 179 8.09 7.71 -5.91
N SER A 180 8.08 7.62 -4.58
CA SER A 180 7.35 6.62 -3.80
C SER A 180 6.49 7.34 -2.78
N ASP A 181 5.17 7.14 -2.83
CA ASP A 181 4.19 7.90 -2.06
C ASP A 181 3.03 6.99 -1.61
N PRO A 182 3.21 6.16 -0.58
CA PRO A 182 2.15 5.29 -0.08
C PRO A 182 1.12 6.10 0.74
N HIS A 183 -0.17 5.83 0.51
CA HIS A 183 -1.30 6.42 1.29
C HIS A 183 -1.93 5.34 2.17
N LEU A 184 -1.28 5.07 3.28
CA LEU A 184 -1.72 4.16 4.34
C LEU A 184 -2.22 4.94 5.56
N PRO A 185 -2.96 4.32 6.48
CA PRO A 185 -3.33 4.95 7.75
C PRO A 185 -2.10 5.48 8.51
N PHE A 186 -2.22 6.66 9.13
CA PHE A 186 -1.12 7.31 9.86
C PHE A 186 -0.63 6.55 11.11
N GLY A 187 -1.38 5.57 11.60
CA GLY A 187 -1.06 4.85 12.83
C GLY A 187 -1.59 3.42 12.85
N GLY A 188 -1.46 2.76 13.99
CA GLY A 188 -1.89 1.37 14.17
C GLY A 188 -1.00 0.39 13.41
N THR A 189 -1.57 -0.67 12.85
CA THR A 189 -0.82 -1.75 12.16
C THR A 189 -0.03 -1.27 10.94
N PHE A 190 -0.40 -0.13 10.35
CA PHE A 190 0.24 0.44 9.17
C PHE A 190 1.18 1.59 9.48
N ALA A 191 1.46 1.86 10.77
CA ALA A 191 2.43 2.86 11.17
C ALA A 191 3.81 2.53 10.57
N MET A 192 4.33 3.45 9.75
CA MET A 192 5.64 3.32 9.11
C MET A 192 6.72 4.03 9.91
N TYR A 193 7.93 3.48 9.85
CA TYR A 193 9.13 3.93 10.53
C TYR A 193 10.24 4.15 9.51
N GLU A 194 10.75 5.37 9.43
CA GLU A 194 11.88 5.73 8.56
C GLU A 194 13.21 5.40 9.25
N ALA A 195 14.14 4.78 8.53
CA ALA A 195 15.50 4.60 9.02
C ALA A 195 16.52 4.53 7.89
N VAL A 196 17.77 4.90 8.21
CA VAL A 196 18.94 4.66 7.37
C VAL A 196 19.83 3.64 8.08
N VAL A 197 20.19 2.56 7.38
CA VAL A 197 21.03 1.49 7.93
C VAL A 197 22.28 1.33 7.07
N ARG A 198 23.45 1.31 7.73
CA ARG A 198 24.77 1.14 7.13
C ARG A 198 25.57 0.07 7.87
N ALA A 199 25.99 -0.97 7.16
CA ALA A 199 26.93 -1.98 7.66
C ALA A 199 27.60 -2.73 6.50
N GLY A 200 28.91 -2.50 6.30
CA GLY A 200 29.62 -3.11 5.17
C GLY A 200 28.98 -2.69 3.84
N ASP A 201 28.59 -3.67 3.03
CA ASP A 201 27.92 -3.45 1.74
C ASP A 201 26.42 -3.15 1.87
N LEU A 202 25.82 -3.43 3.03
CA LEU A 202 24.42 -3.09 3.30
C LEU A 202 24.30 -1.59 3.57
N HIS A 203 23.58 -0.89 2.70
CA HIS A 203 23.34 0.53 2.84
C HIS A 203 22.02 0.92 2.20
N TYR A 204 21.01 1.19 3.04
CA TYR A 204 19.69 1.61 2.56
C TYR A 204 19.08 2.71 3.44
N SER A 205 18.10 3.41 2.85
CA SER A 205 17.13 4.24 3.53
C SER A 205 15.74 3.76 3.15
N GLY A 206 14.82 3.63 4.10
CA GLY A 206 13.51 3.08 3.81
C GLY A 206 12.48 3.26 4.90
N PHE A 207 11.26 2.83 4.60
CA PHE A 207 10.09 2.84 5.48
C PHE A 207 9.65 1.41 5.75
N GLY A 208 9.81 0.97 6.99
CA GLY A 208 9.34 -0.33 7.48
C GLY A 208 8.13 -0.17 8.40
N PHE A 209 7.31 -1.20 8.56
CA PHE A 209 6.30 -1.16 9.62
C PHE A 209 6.98 -1.12 10.98
N LEU A 210 6.43 -0.35 11.93
CA LEU A 210 6.95 -0.33 13.30
C LEU A 210 6.98 -1.75 13.87
N GLY A 211 8.13 -2.19 14.40
CA GLY A 211 8.37 -3.54 14.90
C GLY A 211 8.84 -4.55 13.85
N ALA A 212 8.80 -4.23 12.55
CA ALA A 212 9.42 -5.02 11.49
C ALA A 212 10.91 -4.63 11.32
N MET A 213 11.73 -5.60 10.91
CA MET A 213 13.17 -5.39 10.70
C MET A 213 13.49 -4.90 9.28
N LEU A 214 12.87 -5.50 8.26
CA LEU A 214 13.14 -5.20 6.85
C LEU A 214 12.03 -4.33 6.27
N PRO A 215 12.35 -3.19 5.64
CA PRO A 215 11.35 -2.32 5.04
C PRO A 215 10.92 -2.82 3.64
N PRO A 216 9.61 -2.80 3.32
CA PRO A 216 9.14 -3.10 1.95
C PRO A 216 9.42 -1.95 0.98
N LEU A 217 9.50 -0.72 1.46
CA LEU A 217 9.79 0.49 0.67
C LEU A 217 11.19 0.99 1.03
N ALA A 218 12.10 1.02 0.05
CA ALA A 218 13.44 1.53 0.30
C ALA A 218 14.13 1.97 -0.99
N HIS A 219 15.28 2.58 -0.78
CA HIS A 219 16.32 2.74 -1.79
C HIS A 219 17.66 2.40 -1.15
N ASN A 220 18.58 1.90 -1.95
CA ASN A 220 19.97 1.67 -1.56
C ASN A 220 20.88 2.58 -2.39
N ARG A 221 22.20 2.33 -2.40
CA ARG A 221 23.16 3.21 -3.08
C ARG A 221 22.93 3.34 -4.60
N THR A 222 22.27 2.38 -5.22
CA THR A 222 22.21 2.22 -6.68
C THR A 222 20.80 2.08 -7.21
N CYS A 223 19.86 1.59 -6.41
CA CYS A 223 18.49 1.28 -6.79
C CYS A 223 17.49 1.96 -5.86
N ALA A 224 16.33 2.33 -6.42
CA ALA A 224 15.16 2.72 -5.65
C ALA A 224 13.93 1.99 -6.18
N TRP A 225 12.93 1.76 -5.33
CA TRP A 225 11.63 1.25 -5.75
C TRP A 225 10.48 1.88 -4.96
N GLY A 226 9.32 1.97 -5.61
CA GLY A 226 8.04 2.35 -5.02
C GLY A 226 7.01 1.25 -5.25
N LEU A 227 6.04 1.18 -4.34
CA LEU A 227 4.96 0.19 -4.38
C LEU A 227 3.61 0.89 -4.46
N THR A 228 2.67 0.29 -5.20
CA THR A 228 1.26 0.67 -5.13
C THR A 228 0.36 -0.55 -5.06
N THR A 229 -0.70 -0.43 -4.25
CA THR A 229 -1.72 -1.48 -4.12
C THR A 229 -2.35 -1.81 -5.47
N GLY A 230 -2.50 -3.11 -5.68
CA GLY A 230 -2.89 -3.75 -6.93
C GLY A 230 -2.02 -4.99 -7.11
N GLY A 231 -2.50 -5.99 -7.84
CA GLY A 231 -1.72 -7.21 -7.99
C GLY A 231 -2.50 -8.34 -8.63
N PRO A 232 -1.81 -9.43 -8.96
CA PRO A 232 -2.46 -10.61 -9.49
C PRO A 232 -3.34 -11.28 -8.43
N ARG A 233 -4.27 -12.12 -8.88
CA ARG A 233 -5.13 -12.91 -7.98
C ARG A 233 -4.35 -14.06 -7.37
N VAL A 234 -4.11 -14.00 -6.06
CA VAL A 234 -3.25 -14.98 -5.36
C VAL A 234 -4.01 -15.99 -4.50
N SER A 235 -5.20 -15.68 -3.99
CA SER A 235 -5.93 -16.56 -3.08
C SER A 235 -7.24 -17.09 -3.69
N ASP A 236 -7.70 -18.22 -3.18
CA ASP A 236 -8.92 -18.89 -3.63
C ASP A 236 -9.74 -19.41 -2.46
N ALA A 237 -11.07 -19.36 -2.59
CA ALA A 237 -12.00 -19.95 -1.65
C ALA A 237 -12.51 -21.30 -2.16
N TYR A 238 -12.61 -22.27 -1.26
CA TYR A 238 -13.10 -23.61 -1.57
C TYR A 238 -14.20 -24.03 -0.57
N ARG A 239 -15.24 -24.69 -1.09
CA ARG A 239 -16.22 -25.45 -0.31
C ARG A 239 -15.82 -26.92 -0.36
N ILE A 240 -15.66 -27.55 0.80
CA ILE A 240 -15.35 -28.98 0.93
C ILE A 240 -16.53 -29.62 1.63
N ALA A 241 -17.22 -30.54 0.96
CA ALA A 241 -18.21 -31.41 1.57
C ALA A 241 -17.53 -32.37 2.55
N VAL A 242 -18.06 -32.49 3.76
CA VAL A 242 -17.51 -33.26 4.88
C VAL A 242 -18.57 -34.19 5.49
N ASP A 243 -18.12 -35.28 6.11
CA ASP A 243 -18.88 -36.10 7.05
C ASP A 243 -18.16 -36.04 8.41
N GLY A 244 -18.63 -35.15 9.29
CA GLY A 244 -17.92 -34.81 10.52
C GLY A 244 -16.55 -34.17 10.24
N ASP A 245 -15.48 -34.91 10.58
CA ASP A 245 -14.09 -34.49 10.42
C ASP A 245 -13.38 -35.21 9.25
N VAL A 246 -14.11 -35.92 8.41
CA VAL A 246 -13.57 -36.60 7.23
C VAL A 246 -14.20 -36.07 5.95
N TYR A 247 -13.45 -36.13 4.85
CA TYR A 247 -13.95 -35.78 3.53
C TYR A 247 -13.29 -36.66 2.46
N LEU A 248 -13.96 -36.80 1.33
CA LEU A 248 -13.37 -37.43 0.15
C LEU A 248 -12.71 -36.37 -0.72
N TYR A 249 -11.48 -36.65 -1.15
CA TYR A 249 -10.77 -35.88 -2.17
C TYR A 249 -10.37 -36.82 -3.31
N ASP A 250 -11.01 -36.69 -4.47
CA ASP A 250 -10.86 -37.64 -5.59
C ASP A 250 -10.99 -39.13 -5.18
N GLY A 251 -11.91 -39.40 -4.23
CA GLY A 251 -12.16 -40.74 -3.69
C GLY A 251 -11.22 -41.17 -2.56
N GLU A 252 -10.21 -40.37 -2.21
CA GLU A 252 -9.35 -40.61 -1.05
C GLU A 252 -9.93 -39.98 0.22
N ILE A 253 -9.93 -40.72 1.33
CA ILE A 253 -10.37 -40.19 2.62
C ILE A 253 -9.27 -39.27 3.19
N ARG A 254 -9.64 -38.03 3.47
CA ARG A 254 -8.82 -37.01 4.16
C ARG A 254 -9.53 -36.53 5.42
N LYS A 255 -8.80 -35.81 6.27
CA LYS A 255 -9.28 -35.32 7.57
C LYS A 255 -9.21 -33.81 7.68
N VAL A 256 -10.21 -33.24 8.36
CA VAL A 256 -10.12 -31.91 8.94
C VAL A 256 -9.23 -32.00 10.19
N LEU A 257 -8.28 -31.08 10.30
CA LEU A 257 -7.28 -31.04 11.36
C LEU A 257 -7.65 -29.97 12.37
N GLY A 258 -7.48 -30.25 13.66
CA GLY A 258 -7.64 -29.27 14.73
C GLY A 258 -6.29 -28.78 15.27
N HIS A 259 -6.14 -27.47 15.42
CA HIS A 259 -5.00 -26.86 16.11
C HIS A 259 -5.44 -25.55 16.78
N ASP A 260 -5.11 -25.40 18.06
CA ASP A 260 -5.39 -24.19 18.86
C ASP A 260 -6.83 -23.66 18.76
N GLY A 261 -7.82 -24.57 18.80
CA GLY A 261 -9.24 -24.22 18.69
C GLY A 261 -9.70 -23.82 17.29
N HIS A 262 -8.87 -24.01 16.26
CA HIS A 262 -9.18 -23.74 14.87
C HIS A 262 -9.07 -25.01 14.01
N GLU A 263 -9.88 -25.06 12.95
CA GLU A 263 -9.92 -26.16 11.99
C GLU A 263 -9.13 -25.82 10.72
N TYR A 264 -8.49 -26.83 10.14
CA TYR A 264 -7.64 -26.70 8.96
C TYR A 264 -7.80 -27.90 8.02
N VAL A 265 -7.44 -27.68 6.76
CA VAL A 265 -7.20 -28.76 5.79
C VAL A 265 -5.86 -28.55 5.11
N ILE A 266 -5.31 -29.63 4.53
CA ILE A 266 -4.24 -29.50 3.54
C ILE A 266 -4.86 -29.48 2.16
N HIS A 267 -4.84 -28.32 1.51
CA HIS A 267 -5.37 -28.11 0.17
C HIS A 267 -4.40 -27.27 -0.65
N ASN A 268 -4.22 -27.58 -1.93
CA ASN A 268 -3.17 -26.97 -2.78
C ASN A 268 -1.75 -27.00 -2.19
N GLY A 269 -1.44 -27.99 -1.34
CA GLY A 269 -0.15 -28.10 -0.65
C GLY A 269 0.07 -27.09 0.48
N VAL A 270 -0.95 -26.33 0.88
CA VAL A 270 -0.89 -25.37 1.99
C VAL A 270 -1.82 -25.77 3.14
N ILE A 271 -1.47 -25.30 4.35
CA ILE A 271 -2.37 -25.35 5.51
C ILE A 271 -3.42 -24.26 5.30
N ALA A 272 -4.65 -24.64 4.96
CA ALA A 272 -5.74 -23.72 4.71
C ALA A 272 -6.70 -23.69 5.93
N PRO A 273 -6.91 -22.52 6.55
CA PRO A 273 -7.86 -22.42 7.66
C PRO A 273 -9.29 -22.56 7.18
N VAL A 274 -10.11 -23.23 7.99
CA VAL A 274 -11.57 -23.20 7.87
C VAL A 274 -12.07 -21.86 8.39
N LEU A 275 -12.74 -21.11 7.53
CA LEU A 275 -13.34 -19.82 7.87
C LEU A 275 -14.84 -19.94 8.18
N ALA A 276 -15.51 -20.98 7.71
CA ALA A 276 -16.90 -21.27 8.05
C ALA A 276 -17.17 -22.77 7.96
N ARG A 277 -18.16 -23.25 8.72
CA ARG A 277 -18.60 -24.64 8.73
C ARG A 277 -20.13 -24.69 8.79
N ASP A 278 -20.70 -25.52 7.93
CA ASP A 278 -22.08 -25.98 7.94
C ASP A 278 -22.13 -27.46 8.37
N ASP A 279 -23.33 -28.05 8.43
CA ASP A 279 -23.51 -29.45 8.83
C ASP A 279 -22.81 -30.45 7.88
N ASP A 280 -22.79 -30.16 6.58
CA ASP A 280 -22.28 -31.05 5.52
C ASP A 280 -21.07 -30.46 4.75
N ALA A 281 -20.57 -29.28 5.14
CA ALA A 281 -19.50 -28.61 4.43
C ALA A 281 -18.64 -27.70 5.32
N ILE A 282 -17.40 -27.47 4.88
CA ILE A 282 -16.50 -26.44 5.39
C ILE A 282 -16.06 -25.52 4.26
N TYR A 283 -15.74 -24.28 4.60
CA TYR A 283 -15.25 -23.27 3.66
C TYR A 283 -13.86 -22.82 4.06
N VAL A 284 -12.91 -22.92 3.14
CA VAL A 284 -11.50 -22.66 3.39
C VAL A 284 -10.98 -21.60 2.42
N VAL A 285 -10.02 -20.80 2.88
CA VAL A 285 -9.27 -19.91 2.00
C VAL A 285 -7.85 -20.43 1.87
N CYS A 286 -7.42 -20.66 0.62
CA CYS A 286 -6.07 -21.05 0.29
C CYS A 286 -5.30 -19.83 -0.22
N THR A 287 -4.11 -19.59 0.34
CA THR A 287 -3.16 -18.59 -0.16
C THR A 287 -1.77 -19.21 -0.29
N PRO A 288 -1.02 -18.95 -1.39
CA PRO A 288 0.29 -19.54 -1.61
C PRO A 288 1.38 -18.93 -0.70
N TYR A 289 1.01 -17.98 0.16
CA TYR A 289 1.87 -17.36 1.16
C TYR A 289 1.87 -18.10 2.52
N MET A 290 1.08 -19.16 2.67
CA MET A 290 1.26 -20.11 3.77
C MET A 290 2.57 -20.89 3.55
N GLY A 291 3.46 -20.91 4.53
CA GLY A 291 4.78 -21.50 4.49
C GLY A 291 5.89 -20.61 3.93
N LEU A 292 5.61 -19.33 3.65
CA LEU A 292 6.52 -18.47 2.86
C LEU A 292 7.26 -17.40 3.68
N ALA A 293 7.01 -17.31 4.99
CA ALA A 293 7.51 -16.21 5.83
C ALA A 293 9.03 -15.99 5.70
N GLY A 294 9.83 -17.06 5.77
CA GLY A 294 11.29 -16.96 5.62
C GLY A 294 11.75 -16.58 4.21
N GLU A 295 11.07 -17.05 3.17
CA GLU A 295 11.40 -16.68 1.78
C GLU A 295 11.12 -15.20 1.50
N THR A 296 10.02 -14.67 2.04
CA THR A 296 9.69 -13.24 1.91
C THR A 296 10.78 -12.37 2.52
N GLU A 297 11.31 -12.71 3.69
CA GLU A 297 12.41 -11.96 4.32
C GLU A 297 13.73 -12.10 3.55
N ARG A 298 14.03 -13.28 3.00
CA ARG A 298 15.18 -13.47 2.08
C ARG A 298 15.06 -12.58 0.86
N GLN A 299 13.87 -12.48 0.28
CA GLN A 299 13.62 -11.64 -0.88
C GLN A 299 13.77 -10.15 -0.55
N PHE A 300 13.23 -9.66 0.58
CA PHE A 300 13.44 -8.28 1.02
C PHE A 300 14.94 -7.96 1.19
N MET A 301 15.70 -8.85 1.82
CA MET A 301 17.15 -8.66 1.98
C MET A 301 17.88 -8.63 0.64
N ALA A 302 17.49 -9.49 -0.32
CA ALA A 302 18.05 -9.48 -1.67
C ALA A 302 17.76 -8.16 -2.40
N MET A 303 16.56 -7.61 -2.26
CA MET A 303 16.21 -6.29 -2.81
C MET A 303 17.07 -5.17 -2.22
N LEU A 304 17.26 -5.15 -0.90
CA LEU A 304 18.10 -4.15 -0.22
C LEU A 304 19.57 -4.20 -0.66
N ARG A 305 20.06 -5.38 -1.06
CA ARG A 305 21.45 -5.60 -1.52
C ARG A 305 21.64 -5.46 -3.05
N ALA A 306 20.56 -5.31 -3.83
CA ALA A 306 20.65 -5.25 -5.29
C ALA A 306 21.47 -4.04 -5.78
N ARG A 307 22.39 -4.26 -6.70
CA ARG A 307 23.33 -3.23 -7.19
C ARG A 307 22.89 -2.54 -8.47
N ASP A 308 21.89 -3.08 -9.14
CA ASP A 308 21.27 -2.54 -10.34
C ASP A 308 19.84 -3.12 -10.50
N VAL A 309 19.11 -2.63 -11.50
CA VAL A 309 17.78 -3.10 -11.85
C VAL A 309 17.77 -4.59 -12.22
N ALA A 310 18.85 -5.12 -12.80
CA ALA A 310 18.91 -6.52 -13.18
C ALA A 310 18.94 -7.44 -11.94
N GLU A 311 19.76 -7.12 -10.94
CA GLU A 311 19.78 -7.81 -9.65
C GLU A 311 18.49 -7.61 -8.87
N LEU A 312 17.93 -6.39 -8.90
CA LEU A 312 16.66 -6.13 -8.23
C LEU A 312 15.53 -6.94 -8.85
N ARG A 313 15.48 -7.08 -10.18
CA ARG A 313 14.52 -7.95 -10.87
C ARG A 313 14.76 -9.42 -10.55
N ALA A 314 16.01 -9.87 -10.50
CA ALA A 314 16.34 -11.25 -10.12
C ALA A 314 15.90 -11.59 -8.69
N ALA A 315 15.88 -10.64 -7.77
CA ALA A 315 15.30 -10.85 -6.43
C ALA A 315 13.81 -11.22 -6.50
N PHE A 316 13.07 -10.79 -7.54
CA PHE A 316 11.67 -11.16 -7.74
C PHE A 316 11.42 -12.56 -8.29
N ASP A 317 12.45 -13.28 -8.76
CA ASP A 317 12.32 -14.65 -9.24
C ASP A 317 11.87 -15.64 -8.14
N ALA A 318 12.06 -15.29 -6.87
CA ALA A 318 11.59 -16.06 -5.72
C ALA A 318 10.04 -16.12 -5.62
N CYS A 319 9.33 -15.15 -6.22
CA CYS A 319 7.88 -15.01 -6.11
C CYS A 319 7.39 -15.09 -4.66
N ALA A 320 8.06 -14.40 -3.73
CA ALA A 320 7.69 -14.35 -2.31
C ALA A 320 7.27 -12.97 -1.80
N PHE A 321 7.50 -11.93 -2.60
CA PHE A 321 6.96 -10.61 -2.38
C PHE A 321 5.42 -10.62 -2.44
N PRO A 322 4.72 -9.96 -1.50
CA PRO A 322 3.27 -9.78 -1.55
C PRO A 322 2.78 -9.23 -2.89
N PRO A 323 1.53 -9.50 -3.30
CA PRO A 323 1.01 -8.97 -4.55
C PRO A 323 0.95 -7.43 -4.48
N GLN A 324 1.73 -6.78 -5.34
CA GLN A 324 1.90 -5.33 -5.42
C GLN A 324 2.26 -4.94 -6.85
N ASN A 325 2.01 -3.69 -7.24
CA ASN A 325 2.74 -3.08 -8.34
C ASN A 325 4.09 -2.60 -7.82
N VAL A 326 5.17 -2.98 -8.49
CA VAL A 326 6.54 -2.57 -8.19
C VAL A 326 7.05 -1.72 -9.34
N LEU A 327 7.48 -0.50 -9.03
CA LEU A 327 8.15 0.38 -9.97
C LEU A 327 9.54 0.68 -9.42
N ALA A 328 10.58 0.48 -10.23
CA ALA A 328 11.95 0.65 -9.78
C ALA A 328 12.84 1.25 -10.86
N GLY A 329 13.94 1.85 -10.44
CA GLY A 329 15.00 2.34 -11.31
C GLY A 329 16.34 2.37 -10.61
N ASP A 330 17.41 2.48 -11.40
CA ASP A 330 18.78 2.53 -10.89
C ASP A 330 19.58 3.75 -11.41
N SER A 331 20.80 3.89 -10.88
CA SER A 331 21.76 4.93 -11.23
C SER A 331 22.33 4.82 -12.65
N SER A 332 22.10 3.71 -13.36
CA SER A 332 22.54 3.52 -14.75
C SER A 332 21.53 4.05 -15.77
N GLY A 333 20.30 4.34 -15.32
CA GLY A 333 19.21 4.80 -16.19
C GLY A 333 18.17 3.72 -16.51
N ASP A 334 18.40 2.49 -16.04
CA ASP A 334 17.47 1.39 -16.23
C ASP A 334 16.28 1.50 -15.26
N CYS A 335 15.11 1.08 -15.73
CA CYS A 335 13.89 1.01 -14.92
C CYS A 335 13.03 -0.19 -15.31
N PHE A 336 12.19 -0.63 -14.36
CA PHE A 336 11.17 -1.66 -14.64
C PHE A 336 9.89 -1.47 -13.83
N TYR A 337 8.81 -2.00 -14.39
CA TYR A 337 7.56 -2.26 -13.71
C TYR A 337 7.34 -3.77 -13.64
N LEU A 338 6.89 -4.26 -12.48
CA LEU A 338 6.46 -5.63 -12.27
C LEU A 338 5.17 -5.64 -11.44
N ARG A 339 4.13 -6.29 -11.92
CA ARG A 339 2.95 -6.66 -11.12
C ARG A 339 3.30 -7.92 -10.31
N ALA A 340 4.04 -7.73 -9.23
CA ALA A 340 4.63 -8.78 -8.42
C ALA A 340 3.55 -9.60 -7.70
N GLY A 341 3.89 -10.85 -7.36
CA GLY A 341 3.08 -11.70 -6.51
C GLY A 341 3.31 -13.19 -6.78
N ARG A 342 2.97 -14.03 -5.81
CA ARG A 342 2.97 -15.49 -5.95
C ARG A 342 1.66 -15.97 -6.56
N VAL A 343 1.62 -16.13 -7.88
CA VAL A 343 0.37 -16.43 -8.62
C VAL A 343 0.23 -17.92 -8.90
N PRO A 344 -0.80 -18.60 -8.37
CA PRO A 344 -1.06 -19.98 -8.76
C PRO A 344 -1.50 -20.09 -10.22
N GLY A 345 -1.02 -21.12 -10.92
CA GLY A 345 -1.64 -21.61 -12.15
C GLY A 345 -3.00 -22.21 -11.83
N ARG A 346 -4.02 -21.95 -12.67
CA ARG A 346 -5.40 -22.41 -12.44
C ARG A 346 -5.94 -23.11 -13.67
N PRO A 347 -6.74 -24.19 -13.51
CA PRO A 347 -7.61 -24.69 -14.57
C PRO A 347 -8.58 -23.60 -15.04
N ALA A 348 -9.03 -23.68 -16.29
CA ALA A 348 -10.06 -22.79 -16.81
C ALA A 348 -11.34 -22.93 -15.97
N ARG A 349 -11.79 -21.82 -15.38
CA ARG A 349 -12.91 -21.79 -14.45
C ARG A 349 -13.50 -20.39 -14.33
N ASP A 350 -14.74 -20.36 -13.84
CA ASP A 350 -15.34 -19.13 -13.34
C ASP A 350 -14.79 -18.80 -11.94
N GLY A 351 -14.89 -17.52 -11.54
CA GLY A 351 -14.56 -17.09 -10.19
C GLY A 351 -15.54 -17.61 -9.14
N GLY A 352 -15.33 -17.22 -7.88
CA GLY A 352 -16.20 -17.58 -6.76
C GLY A 352 -15.66 -18.69 -5.87
N VAL A 353 -16.57 -19.40 -5.19
CA VAL A 353 -16.22 -20.52 -4.29
C VAL A 353 -16.11 -21.81 -5.09
N LEU A 354 -14.97 -22.47 -4.98
CA LEU A 354 -14.61 -23.63 -5.79
C LEU A 354 -14.92 -24.94 -5.05
N ASP A 355 -15.14 -26.03 -5.78
CA ASP A 355 -15.22 -27.36 -5.18
C ASP A 355 -13.83 -27.78 -4.65
N GLY A 356 -13.71 -28.05 -3.35
CA GLY A 356 -12.46 -28.47 -2.71
C GLY A 356 -12.31 -29.98 -2.53
N ASN A 357 -13.27 -30.79 -2.99
CA ASN A 357 -13.25 -32.26 -2.95
C ASN A 357 -12.58 -32.91 -4.17
N THR A 358 -12.01 -32.13 -5.09
CA THR A 358 -11.40 -32.67 -6.31
C THR A 358 -10.11 -31.93 -6.71
N SER A 359 -9.20 -32.63 -7.39
CA SER A 359 -8.03 -32.02 -8.05
C SER A 359 -8.38 -31.23 -9.31
N ALA A 360 -9.58 -31.37 -9.87
CA ALA A 360 -10.00 -30.62 -11.06
C ALA A 360 -10.02 -29.09 -10.87
N THR A 361 -10.06 -28.63 -9.62
CA THR A 361 -10.04 -27.20 -9.22
C THR A 361 -8.75 -26.81 -8.49
N ALA A 362 -7.81 -27.75 -8.32
CA ALA A 362 -6.56 -27.52 -7.62
C ALA A 362 -5.61 -26.63 -8.44
N TRP A 363 -4.67 -25.98 -7.75
CA TRP A 363 -3.62 -25.19 -8.39
C TRP A 363 -2.67 -26.07 -9.21
N LEU A 364 -2.23 -25.55 -10.35
CA LEU A 364 -1.32 -26.20 -11.30
C LEU A 364 0.15 -25.76 -11.08
N GLY A 365 0.52 -25.51 -9.82
CA GLY A 365 1.81 -24.91 -9.46
C GLY A 365 1.77 -23.38 -9.39
N ILE A 366 2.94 -22.78 -9.20
CA ILE A 366 3.12 -21.32 -9.13
C ILE A 366 3.71 -20.83 -10.45
N ARG A 367 3.16 -19.74 -10.99
CA ARG A 367 3.68 -19.10 -12.20
C ARG A 367 5.05 -18.45 -11.90
N PRO A 368 6.05 -18.62 -12.78
CA PRO A 368 7.33 -17.93 -12.62
C PRO A 368 7.16 -16.41 -12.79
N ALA A 369 8.08 -15.63 -12.21
CA ALA A 369 8.05 -14.17 -12.30
C ALA A 369 8.04 -13.65 -13.75
N ALA A 370 8.68 -14.37 -14.68
CA ALA A 370 8.70 -14.06 -16.12
C ALA A 370 7.30 -14.08 -16.78
N ASP A 371 6.33 -14.80 -16.20
CA ASP A 371 4.95 -14.87 -16.71
C ASP A 371 4.05 -13.77 -16.14
N LEU A 372 4.57 -12.92 -15.24
CA LEU A 372 3.84 -11.81 -14.64
C LEU A 372 3.90 -10.55 -15.51
N VAL A 373 2.88 -9.69 -15.38
CA VAL A 373 2.82 -8.42 -16.13
C VAL A 373 4.05 -7.58 -15.78
N GLN A 374 4.85 -7.25 -16.79
CA GLN A 374 6.09 -6.50 -16.59
C GLN A 374 6.52 -5.74 -17.84
N ILE A 375 7.30 -4.69 -17.64
CA ILE A 375 7.99 -3.95 -18.71
C ILE A 375 9.29 -3.36 -18.18
N SER A 376 10.29 -3.21 -19.04
CA SER A 376 11.55 -2.51 -18.72
C SER A 376 11.83 -1.44 -19.76
N ASN A 377 12.36 -0.30 -19.32
CA ASN A 377 12.80 0.80 -20.19
C ASN A 377 11.82 1.12 -21.33
N PRO A 378 10.55 1.46 -21.04
CA PRO A 378 9.57 1.73 -22.09
C PRO A 378 10.04 2.91 -22.95
N ALA A 379 9.69 2.90 -24.25
CA ALA A 379 10.08 3.98 -25.17
C ALA A 379 9.55 5.36 -24.74
N SER A 380 8.47 5.35 -23.95
CA SER A 380 7.92 6.54 -23.32
C SER A 380 8.84 7.14 -22.25
N GLY A 381 9.86 6.47 -21.73
CA GLY A 381 10.81 7.03 -20.74
C GLY A 381 10.27 7.23 -19.33
N TYR A 382 9.03 6.83 -19.05
CA TYR A 382 8.45 6.92 -17.72
C TYR A 382 7.55 5.72 -17.39
N LEU A 383 7.41 5.47 -16.09
CA LEU A 383 6.46 4.53 -15.51
C LEU A 383 5.65 5.27 -14.45
N GLN A 384 4.35 5.01 -14.37
CA GLN A 384 3.50 5.54 -13.30
C GLN A 384 2.50 4.50 -12.81
N ASN A 385 2.22 4.47 -11.53
CA ASN A 385 1.02 3.80 -11.05
C ASN A 385 0.38 4.58 -9.90
N CYS A 386 -0.94 4.74 -9.99
CA CYS A 386 -1.77 5.40 -8.98
C CYS A 386 -2.94 4.48 -8.58
N ASN A 387 -2.62 3.21 -8.31
CA ASN A 387 -3.54 2.08 -8.15
C ASN A 387 -4.40 1.83 -9.40
N THR A 388 -3.82 2.03 -10.58
CA THR A 388 -4.49 1.87 -11.88
C THR A 388 -4.18 0.51 -12.50
N ALA A 389 -4.91 0.15 -13.56
CA ALA A 389 -4.71 -1.09 -14.30
C ALA A 389 -3.30 -1.14 -14.93
N PRO A 390 -2.72 -2.34 -15.11
CA PRO A 390 -1.34 -2.50 -15.59
C PRO A 390 -1.09 -1.87 -16.96
N ASP A 391 -2.09 -1.91 -17.85
CA ASP A 391 -2.05 -1.35 -19.21
C ASP A 391 -2.08 0.18 -19.26
N THR A 392 -2.20 0.85 -18.11
CA THR A 392 -2.16 2.31 -17.98
C THR A 392 -0.83 2.83 -17.43
N VAL A 393 0.09 1.94 -17.05
CA VAL A 393 1.35 2.31 -16.37
C VAL A 393 2.25 3.17 -17.27
N THR A 394 2.21 2.89 -18.57
CA THR A 394 2.95 3.60 -19.60
C THR A 394 2.31 3.28 -20.96
N PRO A 395 2.35 4.17 -21.98
CA PRO A 395 1.71 3.93 -23.26
C PRO A 395 2.51 2.93 -24.11
N ASP A 396 2.51 1.66 -23.72
CA ASP A 396 3.24 0.58 -24.38
C ASP A 396 2.35 -0.65 -24.64
N PRO A 397 2.26 -1.15 -25.89
CA PRO A 397 1.42 -2.30 -26.23
C PRO A 397 1.84 -3.61 -25.57
N ALA A 398 3.03 -3.71 -24.97
CA ALA A 398 3.45 -4.90 -24.22
C ALA A 398 2.58 -5.13 -22.96
N LEU A 399 1.98 -4.07 -22.43
CA LEU A 399 1.10 -4.14 -21.24
C LEU A 399 -0.38 -4.37 -21.59
N ALA A 400 -0.74 -4.45 -22.86
CA ALA A 400 -2.13 -4.67 -23.30
C ALA A 400 -2.73 -5.91 -22.62
N ALA A 401 -3.95 -5.77 -22.08
CA ALA A 401 -4.57 -6.78 -21.22
C ALA A 401 -4.73 -8.15 -21.88
N ASP A 402 -4.99 -8.19 -23.19
CA ASP A 402 -5.16 -9.41 -23.98
C ASP A 402 -3.89 -10.26 -24.15
N ARG A 403 -2.72 -9.71 -23.78
CA ARG A 403 -1.44 -10.44 -23.75
C ARG A 403 -1.23 -11.25 -22.49
N TRP A 404 -2.00 -10.98 -21.43
CA TRP A 404 -1.76 -11.52 -20.11
C TRP A 404 -2.89 -12.43 -19.68
N HIS A 405 -2.55 -13.45 -18.89
CA HIS A 405 -3.57 -14.31 -18.29
C HIS A 405 -4.48 -13.48 -17.36
N PRO A 406 -5.82 -13.70 -17.31
CA PRO A 406 -6.73 -12.91 -16.48
C PRO A 406 -6.35 -12.85 -15.00
N ASP A 407 -5.90 -13.96 -14.42
CA ASP A 407 -5.41 -13.98 -13.02
C ASP A 407 -4.13 -13.17 -12.78
N VAL A 408 -3.34 -12.94 -13.82
CA VAL A 408 -2.07 -12.21 -13.75
C VAL A 408 -2.33 -10.72 -13.95
N PHE A 409 -3.15 -10.37 -14.95
CA PHE A 409 -3.60 -9.00 -15.18
C PHE A 409 -4.46 -8.49 -14.01
N HIS A 410 -5.47 -9.29 -13.65
CA HIS A 410 -6.38 -9.10 -12.52
C HIS A 410 -6.79 -7.65 -12.29
N ASP A 411 -7.39 -7.06 -13.31
CA ASP A 411 -7.89 -5.69 -13.30
C ASP A 411 -8.85 -5.47 -14.49
N GLU A 412 -9.60 -4.38 -14.46
CA GLU A 412 -10.38 -3.93 -15.61
C GLU A 412 -9.45 -3.19 -16.60
N PRO A 413 -9.36 -3.60 -17.88
CA PRO A 413 -8.50 -2.95 -18.87
C PRO A 413 -8.79 -1.46 -18.99
N GLY A 414 -7.73 -0.64 -18.96
CA GLY A 414 -7.85 0.82 -19.02
C GLY A 414 -8.37 1.49 -17.74
N ARG A 415 -8.64 0.74 -16.66
CA ARG A 415 -9.10 1.34 -15.40
C ARG A 415 -8.07 2.32 -14.87
N THR A 416 -8.51 3.54 -14.63
CA THR A 416 -7.68 4.63 -14.12
C THR A 416 -8.38 5.40 -13.00
N THR A 417 -7.62 6.26 -12.34
CA THR A 417 -8.09 7.17 -11.29
C THR A 417 -7.82 8.62 -11.72
N SER A 418 -8.43 9.61 -11.04
CA SER A 418 -8.11 11.03 -11.27
C SER A 418 -6.60 11.30 -11.10
N ARG A 419 -5.99 10.68 -10.08
CA ARG A 419 -4.53 10.71 -9.84
C ARG A 419 -3.74 10.06 -10.97
N GLY A 420 -4.17 8.89 -11.45
CA GLY A 420 -3.52 8.20 -12.57
C GLY A 420 -3.55 9.00 -13.87
N ARG A 421 -4.70 9.59 -14.21
CA ARG A 421 -4.82 10.48 -15.38
C ARG A 421 -3.91 11.70 -15.26
N ARG A 422 -3.86 12.32 -14.07
CA ARG A 422 -2.97 13.46 -13.81
C ARG A 422 -1.49 13.07 -13.90
N GLY A 423 -1.11 11.91 -13.36
CA GLY A 423 0.25 11.37 -13.48
C GLY A 423 0.67 11.17 -14.93
N VAL A 424 -0.18 10.53 -15.76
CA VAL A 424 0.09 10.38 -17.20
C VAL A 424 0.18 11.73 -17.91
N GLU A 425 -0.71 12.68 -17.59
CA GLU A 425 -0.67 14.02 -18.18
C GLU A 425 0.67 14.72 -17.91
N LEU A 426 1.11 14.75 -16.65
CA LEU A 426 2.36 15.38 -16.23
C LEU A 426 3.57 14.69 -16.86
N LEU A 427 3.66 13.37 -16.71
CA LEU A 427 4.83 12.60 -17.12
C LEU A 427 4.97 12.48 -18.65
N SER A 428 3.86 12.46 -19.39
CA SER A 428 3.91 12.48 -20.86
C SER A 428 4.52 13.76 -21.44
N ARG A 429 4.50 14.85 -20.67
CA ARG A 429 5.07 16.16 -21.03
C ARG A 429 6.37 16.49 -20.30
N ALA A 430 6.84 15.60 -19.42
CA ALA A 430 8.06 15.79 -18.66
C ALA A 430 9.30 15.60 -19.55
N PHE A 431 9.92 16.71 -19.93
CA PHE A 431 11.20 16.76 -20.65
C PHE A 431 12.08 17.85 -20.04
N SER A 432 13.34 17.51 -19.77
CA SER A 432 14.24 18.35 -18.98
C SER A 432 13.69 18.70 -17.60
N VAL A 433 12.96 17.75 -16.97
CA VAL A 433 12.37 17.95 -15.64
C VAL A 433 13.43 17.81 -14.55
N ASP A 434 13.37 18.64 -13.51
CA ASP A 434 14.20 18.49 -12.33
C ASP A 434 13.45 17.93 -11.11
N VAL A 435 14.19 17.62 -10.04
CA VAL A 435 13.61 17.11 -8.78
C VAL A 435 12.65 18.11 -8.15
N ALA A 436 12.87 19.42 -8.29
CA ALA A 436 12.00 20.43 -7.68
C ALA A 436 10.64 20.47 -8.39
N GLU A 437 10.62 20.36 -9.72
CA GLU A 437 9.40 20.23 -10.50
C GLU A 437 8.64 18.94 -10.15
N VAL A 438 9.33 17.79 -10.10
CA VAL A 438 8.71 16.51 -9.69
C VAL A 438 8.16 16.58 -8.26
N THR A 439 8.87 17.26 -7.36
CA THR A 439 8.41 17.48 -5.98
C THR A 439 7.13 18.31 -5.98
N ALA A 440 7.08 19.40 -6.73
CA ALA A 440 5.90 20.25 -6.83
C ALA A 440 4.68 19.48 -7.38
N TRP A 441 4.89 18.57 -8.33
CA TRP A 441 3.83 17.69 -8.83
C TRP A 441 3.35 16.68 -7.79
N ALA A 442 4.25 16.09 -7.02
CA ALA A 442 3.92 15.08 -6.02
C ALA A 442 3.09 15.64 -4.85
N VAL A 443 3.20 16.94 -4.57
CA VAL A 443 2.45 17.64 -3.51
C VAL A 443 1.37 18.58 -4.06
N GLU A 444 1.03 18.47 -5.35
CA GLU A 444 0.03 19.32 -5.99
C GLU A 444 -1.35 19.15 -5.31
N ASP A 445 -2.02 20.27 -5.02
CA ASP A 445 -3.34 20.31 -4.39
C ASP A 445 -4.50 20.41 -5.39
N LEU A 446 -4.20 20.34 -6.68
CA LEU A 446 -5.17 20.35 -7.77
C LEU A 446 -6.03 19.07 -7.76
N TRP A 447 -7.33 19.25 -7.86
CA TRP A 447 -8.32 18.20 -8.11
C TRP A 447 -8.63 18.18 -9.62
N PRO A 448 -7.99 17.28 -10.39
CA PRO A 448 -7.90 17.39 -11.85
C PRO A 448 -9.25 17.23 -12.56
N ASP A 449 -10.23 16.57 -11.93
CA ASP A 449 -11.57 16.37 -12.50
C ASP A 449 -12.54 17.53 -12.19
N THR A 450 -12.09 18.63 -11.57
CA THR A 450 -12.98 19.73 -11.15
C THR A 450 -13.81 20.29 -12.29
N ALA A 451 -13.17 20.63 -13.42
CA ALA A 451 -13.86 21.15 -14.60
C ALA A 451 -14.88 20.15 -15.18
N LEU A 452 -14.56 18.85 -15.16
CA LEU A 452 -15.48 17.79 -15.63
C LEU A 452 -16.75 17.75 -14.78
N TRP A 453 -16.60 17.80 -13.46
CA TRP A 453 -17.73 17.78 -12.53
C TRP A 453 -18.54 19.06 -12.55
N GLN A 454 -17.89 20.22 -12.71
CA GLN A 454 -18.57 21.50 -12.92
C GLN A 454 -19.41 21.49 -14.18
N ALA A 455 -18.90 20.94 -15.29
CA ALA A 455 -19.66 20.81 -16.53
C ALA A 455 -20.92 19.96 -16.34
N LYS A 456 -20.80 18.80 -15.65
CA LYS A 456 -21.95 17.94 -15.33
C LYS A 456 -22.97 18.65 -14.43
N LEU A 457 -22.50 19.32 -13.38
CA LEU A 457 -23.36 20.07 -12.46
C LEU A 457 -24.05 21.25 -13.14
N LEU A 458 -23.34 21.99 -13.99
CA LEU A 458 -23.88 23.10 -14.77
C LEU A 458 -24.95 22.63 -15.76
N ASN A 459 -24.74 21.47 -16.40
CA ASN A 459 -25.72 20.87 -17.29
C ASN A 459 -27.01 20.48 -16.54
N ALA A 460 -26.87 19.80 -15.40
CA ALA A 460 -28.01 19.48 -14.53
C ALA A 460 -28.75 20.76 -14.08
N ALA A 461 -28.01 21.78 -13.65
CA ALA A 461 -28.59 23.05 -13.22
C ALA A 461 -29.33 23.79 -14.34
N SER A 462 -28.79 23.74 -15.56
CA SER A 462 -29.41 24.37 -16.74
C SER A 462 -30.69 23.66 -17.19
N GLY A 463 -30.82 22.36 -16.90
CA GLY A 463 -32.02 21.57 -17.18
C GLY A 463 -33.18 21.85 -16.21
N GLU A 464 -32.91 22.34 -15.00
CA GLU A 464 -33.92 22.52 -13.94
C GLU A 464 -33.89 23.92 -13.27
N PRO A 465 -33.98 25.02 -14.04
CA PRO A 465 -33.90 26.37 -13.48
C PRO A 465 -35.04 26.67 -12.48
N GLY A 466 -36.20 26.06 -12.66
CA GLY A 466 -37.35 26.19 -11.74
C GLY A 466 -37.09 25.57 -10.37
N ARG A 467 -36.43 24.40 -10.32
CA ARG A 467 -36.03 23.74 -9.07
C ARG A 467 -35.06 24.62 -8.29
N ILE A 468 -34.05 25.13 -8.99
CA ILE A 468 -33.03 26.01 -8.39
C ILE A 468 -33.63 27.33 -7.93
N HIS A 469 -34.59 27.91 -8.67
CA HIS A 469 -35.26 29.12 -8.25
C HIS A 469 -36.05 28.93 -6.94
N GLY A 470 -36.65 27.74 -6.76
CA GLY A 470 -37.36 27.37 -5.53
C GLY A 470 -36.45 27.06 -4.34
N TRP A 471 -35.13 26.97 -4.52
CA TRP A 471 -34.20 26.60 -3.46
C TRP A 471 -33.99 27.71 -2.41
N PRO A 472 -33.78 27.33 -1.14
CA PRO A 472 -33.27 28.23 -0.11
C PRO A 472 -31.95 28.90 -0.53
N ASP A 473 -31.69 30.12 -0.05
CA ASP A 473 -30.48 30.87 -0.44
C ASP A 473 -29.18 30.11 -0.17
N GLY A 474 -29.11 29.33 0.92
CA GLY A 474 -27.94 28.51 1.25
C GLY A 474 -27.61 27.46 0.18
N HIS A 475 -28.63 26.87 -0.45
CA HIS A 475 -28.45 25.87 -1.51
C HIS A 475 -27.97 26.54 -2.81
N ARG A 476 -28.56 27.68 -3.17
CA ARG A 476 -28.11 28.49 -4.32
C ARG A 476 -26.68 29.01 -4.14
N ARG A 477 -26.31 29.44 -2.93
CA ARG A 477 -24.93 29.82 -2.59
C ARG A 477 -23.97 28.65 -2.72
N LEU A 478 -24.34 27.46 -2.21
CA LEU A 478 -23.51 26.27 -2.36
C LEU A 478 -23.30 25.93 -3.84
N LEU A 479 -24.37 25.89 -4.65
CA LEU A 479 -24.25 25.66 -6.10
C LEU A 479 -23.30 26.65 -6.77
N HIS A 480 -23.40 27.94 -6.44
CA HIS A 480 -22.51 28.96 -6.99
C HIS A 480 -21.04 28.71 -6.62
N ARG A 481 -20.77 28.35 -5.35
CA ARG A 481 -19.41 28.03 -4.89
C ARG A 481 -18.83 26.80 -5.58
N LEU A 482 -19.63 25.74 -5.75
CA LEU A 482 -19.21 24.56 -6.50
C LEU A 482 -18.86 24.88 -7.96
N LEU A 483 -19.65 25.73 -8.62
CA LEU A 483 -19.40 26.17 -9.99
C LEU A 483 -18.24 27.19 -10.12
N ALA A 484 -17.84 27.82 -9.01
CA ALA A 484 -16.74 28.79 -8.96
C ALA A 484 -15.43 28.21 -8.41
N PHE A 485 -15.46 27.00 -7.83
CA PHE A 485 -14.28 26.32 -7.28
C PHE A 485 -13.19 26.21 -8.34
N ASP A 486 -11.98 26.67 -8.02
CA ASP A 486 -10.84 26.69 -8.94
C ASP A 486 -10.15 25.33 -9.10
N GLY A 487 -10.54 24.35 -8.29
CA GLY A 487 -9.98 23.01 -8.30
C GLY A 487 -8.83 22.82 -7.30
N HIS A 488 -8.40 23.84 -6.57
CA HIS A 488 -7.27 23.72 -5.65
C HIS A 488 -7.73 23.54 -4.21
N ALA A 489 -7.24 22.47 -3.57
CA ALA A 489 -7.48 22.14 -2.17
C ALA A 489 -6.40 22.72 -1.24
N SER A 490 -6.01 23.96 -1.47
CA SER A 490 -5.04 24.67 -0.63
C SER A 490 -5.61 24.92 0.79
N PRO A 491 -4.75 25.16 1.79
CA PRO A 491 -5.19 25.54 3.14
C PRO A 491 -6.11 26.78 3.17
N GLU A 492 -5.97 27.68 2.19
CA GLU A 492 -6.77 28.90 2.04
C GLU A 492 -8.07 28.70 1.24
N SER A 493 -8.28 27.52 0.66
CA SER A 493 -9.42 27.23 -0.20
C SER A 493 -10.71 27.08 0.60
N ALA A 494 -11.48 28.16 0.70
CA ALA A 494 -12.78 28.14 1.35
C ALA A 494 -13.76 27.15 0.67
N ASP A 495 -13.61 26.93 -0.64
CA ASP A 495 -14.52 26.16 -1.48
C ASP A 495 -14.18 24.67 -1.56
N ALA A 496 -12.94 24.26 -1.27
CA ALA A 496 -12.53 22.84 -1.28
C ALA A 496 -13.39 21.97 -0.34
N MET A 497 -13.72 22.46 0.85
CA MET A 497 -14.58 21.73 1.80
C MET A 497 -16.03 21.64 1.30
N ALA A 498 -16.53 22.68 0.63
CA ALA A 498 -17.87 22.66 0.03
C ALA A 498 -17.92 21.63 -1.11
N TRP A 499 -16.87 21.58 -1.94
CA TRP A 499 -16.72 20.60 -3.00
C TRP A 499 -16.64 19.18 -2.46
N LEU A 500 -15.79 18.93 -1.45
CA LEU A 500 -15.66 17.61 -0.81
C LEU A 500 -17.01 17.15 -0.24
N SER A 501 -17.68 18.03 0.50
CA SER A 501 -19.00 17.74 1.08
C SER A 501 -20.01 17.37 0.00
N TRP A 502 -20.10 18.15 -1.08
CA TRP A 502 -20.98 17.85 -2.20
C TRP A 502 -20.66 16.52 -2.88
N ARG A 503 -19.38 16.27 -3.19
CA ARG A 503 -18.92 15.03 -3.83
C ARG A 503 -19.26 13.80 -2.98
N ALA A 504 -19.17 13.90 -1.66
CA ALA A 504 -19.52 12.82 -0.74
C ALA A 504 -21.03 12.49 -0.72
N GLN A 505 -21.89 13.40 -1.17
CA GLN A 505 -23.35 13.20 -1.22
C GLN A 505 -23.85 12.63 -2.55
N ILE A 506 -22.98 12.44 -3.54
CA ILE A 506 -23.36 11.87 -4.84
C ILE A 506 -23.57 10.36 -4.67
N SER A 507 -24.84 9.96 -4.55
CA SER A 507 -25.28 8.57 -4.42
C SER A 507 -26.18 8.12 -5.59
N SER A 508 -26.46 9.02 -6.53
CA SER A 508 -27.30 8.84 -7.71
C SER A 508 -26.83 9.77 -8.83
N ASP A 509 -27.41 9.62 -10.02
CA ASP A 509 -27.11 10.48 -11.17
C ASP A 509 -27.68 11.91 -11.03
N ASP A 510 -28.54 12.16 -10.03
CA ASP A 510 -29.05 13.51 -9.74
C ASP A 510 -28.04 14.29 -8.88
N LEU A 511 -27.30 15.17 -9.55
CA LEU A 511 -26.29 16.02 -8.92
C LEU A 511 -26.89 17.17 -8.11
N LEU A 512 -28.11 17.62 -8.43
CA LEU A 512 -28.79 18.71 -7.71
C LEU A 512 -29.31 18.22 -6.35
N ASP A 513 -29.80 16.98 -6.32
CA ASP A 513 -30.10 16.23 -5.09
C ASP A 513 -28.90 16.18 -4.13
N ALA A 514 -27.70 15.93 -4.67
CA ALA A 514 -26.47 15.93 -3.88
C ALA A 514 -26.13 17.32 -3.33
N VAL A 515 -26.43 18.40 -4.07
CA VAL A 515 -26.31 19.78 -3.57
C VAL A 515 -27.26 20.02 -2.40
N GLU A 516 -28.52 19.59 -2.50
CA GLU A 516 -29.51 19.72 -1.43
C GLU A 516 -29.08 18.98 -0.16
N ARG A 517 -28.65 17.71 -0.29
CA ARG A 517 -28.13 16.93 0.83
C ARG A 517 -26.90 17.57 1.47
N ALA A 518 -25.95 18.05 0.66
CA ALA A 518 -24.74 18.70 1.16
C ALA A 518 -25.06 20.01 1.89
N ALA A 519 -25.99 20.81 1.38
CA ALA A 519 -26.44 22.03 2.04
C ALA A 519 -27.13 21.77 3.39
N GLN A 520 -27.75 20.60 3.57
CA GLN A 520 -28.38 20.18 4.83
C GLN A 520 -27.39 19.56 5.82
N ALA A 521 -26.36 18.87 5.32
CA ALA A 521 -25.35 18.19 6.14
C ALA A 521 -24.33 19.15 6.78
N VAL A 522 -24.17 20.36 6.24
CA VAL A 522 -23.23 21.34 6.81
C VAL A 522 -23.85 22.00 8.04
N PRO A 523 -23.21 21.93 9.23
CA PRO A 523 -23.69 22.61 10.42
C PRO A 523 -23.89 24.11 10.17
N ARG A 524 -25.01 24.67 10.64
CA ARG A 524 -25.23 26.12 10.67
C ARG A 524 -24.16 26.75 11.57
N GLY A 525 -23.09 27.28 10.95
CA GLY A 525 -21.98 27.94 11.65
C GLY A 525 -20.60 27.76 11.01
N THR A 526 -20.42 26.81 10.08
CA THR A 526 -19.11 26.50 9.47
C THR A 526 -18.74 27.38 8.28
N TYR A 527 -19.69 28.18 7.77
CA TYR A 527 -19.40 29.18 6.75
C TYR A 527 -19.40 30.52 7.44
N GLY A 528 -18.23 31.15 7.52
CA GLY A 528 -18.14 32.56 7.88
C GLY A 528 -19.14 33.34 7.04
N GLU A 529 -20.12 33.95 7.69
CA GLU A 529 -20.84 35.05 7.09
C GLU A 529 -19.80 36.10 6.73
N GLU A 530 -19.89 36.68 5.53
CA GLU A 530 -19.02 37.73 4.97
C GLU A 530 -17.82 37.28 4.13
N HIS A 531 -18.06 36.81 2.90
CA HIS A 531 -17.27 37.27 1.77
C HIS A 531 -18.20 37.64 0.60
N GLN A 532 -18.17 38.93 0.22
CA GLN A 532 -18.98 39.53 -0.82
C GLN A 532 -18.65 38.93 -2.20
N LEU A 533 -19.72 38.72 -2.98
CA LEU A 533 -19.75 38.29 -4.37
C LEU A 533 -18.78 39.10 -5.25
N LEU A 534 -17.89 38.43 -5.99
CA LEU A 534 -17.20 39.03 -7.13
C LEU A 534 -18.11 38.94 -8.38
N PRO A 535 -18.38 40.03 -9.11
CA PRO A 535 -19.13 39.99 -10.36
C PRO A 535 -18.18 39.76 -11.55
N GLY A 536 -18.51 38.75 -12.38
CA GLY A 536 -18.07 38.68 -13.78
C GLY A 536 -17.16 37.49 -14.13
N VAL A 537 -17.77 36.41 -14.65
CA VAL A 537 -17.07 35.45 -15.51
C VAL A 537 -17.80 35.44 -16.86
N PRO A 538 -17.16 35.85 -17.98
CA PRO A 538 -17.74 35.76 -19.31
C PRO A 538 -17.70 34.30 -19.79
N GLY A 539 -18.80 33.84 -20.36
CA GLY A 539 -18.91 32.50 -20.93
C GLY A 539 -18.00 32.28 -22.14
N ARG A 540 -17.46 31.07 -22.24
CA ARG A 540 -17.20 30.39 -23.52
C ARG A 540 -17.46 28.90 -23.33
N ALA A 541 -18.59 28.46 -23.88
CA ALA A 541 -18.89 27.06 -24.11
C ALA A 541 -18.02 26.53 -25.24
N GLY A 542 -17.22 25.50 -24.96
CA GLY A 542 -16.80 24.50 -25.93
C GLY A 542 -17.50 23.21 -25.54
N ALA A 543 -18.38 22.70 -26.39
CA ALA A 543 -19.01 21.40 -26.18
C ALA A 543 -17.93 20.31 -26.22
N LEU A 544 -17.67 19.67 -25.09
CA LEU A 544 -16.91 18.43 -25.02
C LEU A 544 -17.93 17.28 -24.99
N ASP A 545 -17.96 16.54 -26.09
CA ASP A 545 -18.72 15.30 -26.23
C ASP A 545 -18.03 14.25 -25.33
N LEU A 546 -18.65 13.92 -24.19
CA LEU A 546 -18.13 12.96 -23.23
C LEU A 546 -19.22 11.95 -22.88
N ASP A 547 -19.33 10.94 -23.74
CA ASP A 547 -20.05 9.69 -23.49
C ASP A 547 -19.25 8.84 -22.49
N VAL A 548 -19.30 9.22 -21.20
CA VAL A 548 -18.75 8.41 -20.10
C VAL A 548 -19.91 7.97 -19.22
N PRO A 549 -20.26 6.68 -19.19
CA PRO A 549 -21.29 6.15 -18.31
C PRO A 549 -21.01 6.53 -16.85
N LEU A 550 -22.04 6.99 -16.14
CA LEU A 550 -22.02 7.35 -14.71
C LEU A 550 -21.66 6.19 -13.75
N ARG A 551 -21.27 5.01 -14.27
CA ARG A 551 -21.05 3.76 -13.53
C ARG A 551 -19.58 3.31 -13.41
N ALA A 552 -18.63 4.22 -13.50
CA ALA A 552 -17.24 3.93 -13.12
C ALA A 552 -17.00 4.28 -11.64
N THR A 553 -17.17 3.28 -10.77
CA THR A 553 -16.41 3.07 -9.52
C THR A 553 -16.15 4.32 -8.65
N TYR A 554 -17.17 4.72 -7.90
CA TYR A 554 -17.07 5.70 -6.82
C TYR A 554 -16.57 5.05 -5.53
N TYR A 555 -15.27 5.16 -5.26
CA TYR A 555 -14.72 5.13 -3.91
C TYR A 555 -13.97 6.45 -3.68
N ALA A 556 -14.57 7.31 -2.84
CA ALA A 556 -14.02 8.48 -2.17
C ALA A 556 -12.71 9.08 -2.75
N GLN A 557 -12.79 9.58 -3.98
CA GLN A 557 -11.79 10.48 -4.57
C GLN A 557 -12.06 11.89 -4.05
N GLY A 558 -11.30 12.29 -3.03
CA GLY A 558 -11.42 13.61 -2.40
C GLY A 558 -10.69 13.75 -1.07
N MET A 559 -10.23 12.66 -0.45
CA MET A 559 -9.19 12.78 0.57
C MET A 559 -7.84 12.75 -0.11
N ALA A 560 -7.36 13.94 -0.49
CA ALA A 560 -5.96 14.25 -0.28
C ALA A 560 -5.71 14.11 1.22
N VAL A 561 -5.50 12.86 1.67
CA VAL A 561 -4.56 12.68 2.76
C VAL A 561 -3.25 13.09 2.10
N ALA A 562 -2.84 14.32 2.40
CA ALA A 562 -1.47 14.78 2.26
C ALA A 562 -0.55 13.57 2.38
N GLY A 563 0.36 13.38 1.42
CA GLY A 563 1.23 12.21 1.33
C GLY A 563 1.52 11.66 2.72
N GLY A 564 1.34 10.36 2.91
CA GLY A 564 1.71 9.74 4.18
C GLY A 564 3.13 10.21 4.57
N PRO A 565 3.56 10.10 5.83
CA PRO A 565 4.89 10.52 6.28
C PRO A 565 6.08 9.88 5.51
N CYS A 566 5.79 9.14 4.43
CA CYS A 566 6.65 8.32 3.62
C CYS A 566 6.87 8.81 2.17
N LEU A 567 6.39 10.01 1.77
CA LEU A 567 6.69 10.55 0.43
C LEU A 567 8.21 10.69 0.26
N ARG A 568 8.76 9.90 -0.65
CA ARG A 568 10.18 9.86 -1.00
C ARG A 568 10.38 10.19 -2.46
N ILE A 569 11.30 11.11 -2.71
CA ILE A 569 11.83 11.36 -4.06
C ILE A 569 13.31 10.97 -4.04
N VAL A 570 13.75 10.24 -5.07
CA VAL A 570 15.14 9.79 -5.23
C VAL A 570 15.63 10.19 -6.60
N ALA A 571 16.82 10.78 -6.68
CA ALA A 571 17.56 10.99 -7.92
C ALA A 571 18.81 10.10 -7.90
N LEU A 572 18.97 9.31 -8.96
CA LEU A 572 20.02 8.31 -9.10
C LEU A 572 20.83 8.62 -10.36
N GLY A 573 22.15 8.80 -10.22
CA GLY A 573 23.02 9.01 -11.38
C GLY A 573 24.49 8.70 -11.10
N GLU A 574 25.36 9.04 -12.05
CA GLU A 574 26.81 8.75 -11.98
C GLU A 574 27.51 9.39 -10.77
N HIS A 575 26.94 10.46 -10.22
CA HIS A 575 27.48 11.17 -9.06
C HIS A 575 26.96 10.64 -7.71
N GLY A 576 26.27 9.51 -7.73
CA GLY A 576 25.65 8.90 -6.56
C GLY A 576 24.17 9.22 -6.45
N MET A 577 23.59 8.80 -5.33
CA MET A 577 22.16 8.95 -5.06
C MET A 577 21.90 10.15 -4.15
N ARG A 578 20.82 10.87 -4.43
CA ARG A 578 20.24 11.90 -3.55
C ARG A 578 18.78 11.56 -3.28
N SER A 579 18.32 11.77 -2.05
CA SER A 579 16.95 11.48 -1.66
C SER A 579 16.35 12.62 -0.85
N TRP A 580 15.05 12.83 -0.96
CA TRP A 580 14.30 13.85 -0.23
C TRP A 580 13.09 13.19 0.44
N SER A 581 13.00 13.30 1.76
CA SER A 581 11.74 13.10 2.49
C SER A 581 10.93 14.38 2.38
N VAL A 582 9.67 14.30 1.97
CA VAL A 582 8.80 15.47 1.88
C VAL A 582 7.77 15.41 3.00
N SER A 583 7.92 16.28 4.00
CA SER A 583 6.93 16.48 5.06
C SER A 583 5.98 17.62 4.68
N MET A 584 4.66 17.38 4.71
CA MET A 584 3.66 18.40 4.39
C MET A 584 3.47 19.41 5.54
N PRO A 585 3.32 20.72 5.28
CA PRO A 585 3.00 21.72 6.31
C PRO A 585 1.66 21.36 7.00
N GLY A 586 1.67 21.30 8.33
CA GLY A 586 0.53 20.80 9.15
C GLY A 586 0.83 19.47 9.86
N GLN A 587 1.75 18.65 9.34
CA GLN A 587 2.42 17.62 10.16
C GLN A 587 3.46 18.27 11.09
N ALA A 588 4.01 19.42 10.68
CA ALA A 588 5.01 20.19 11.39
C ALA A 588 4.47 21.17 12.47
N GLU A 589 3.16 21.23 12.74
CA GLU A 589 2.64 21.97 13.90
C GLU A 589 2.65 21.13 15.20
N LEU A 590 3.04 19.86 15.11
CA LEU A 590 3.58 19.09 16.25
C LEU A 590 5.11 19.15 16.34
N TYR A 591 5.83 19.41 15.24
CA TYR A 591 7.28 19.67 15.24
C TYR A 591 7.68 20.69 14.16
N SER A 592 7.94 21.91 14.60
CA SER A 592 8.09 23.18 13.87
C SER A 592 8.47 23.18 12.38
N ARG A 593 7.67 23.95 11.62
CA ARG A 593 7.96 24.66 10.35
C ARG A 593 8.48 23.82 9.18
N GLY A 594 7.58 23.59 8.22
CA GLY A 594 7.87 22.97 6.93
C GLY A 594 8.97 23.69 6.16
N GLU A 595 10.10 23.01 6.01
CA GLU A 595 11.13 23.30 5.03
C GLU A 595 11.40 22.00 4.27
N VAL A 596 11.36 22.03 2.93
CA VAL A 596 11.94 20.97 2.10
C VAL A 596 13.45 21.16 2.18
N LYS A 597 14.12 20.35 3.02
CA LYS A 597 15.58 20.36 3.10
C LYS A 597 16.15 19.05 2.55
N PRO A 598 17.19 19.10 1.71
CA PRO A 598 17.85 17.90 1.25
C PRO A 598 18.42 17.13 2.44
N THR A 599 17.96 15.90 2.67
CA THR A 599 18.77 14.93 3.39
C THR A 599 19.88 14.54 2.42
N THR A 600 21.03 15.19 2.56
CA THR A 600 22.21 14.83 1.79
C THR A 600 22.65 13.45 2.26
N PHE A 601 22.24 12.45 1.49
CA PHE A 601 22.87 11.14 1.50
C PHE A 601 24.33 11.36 1.09
N ASP A 602 25.24 11.38 2.04
CA ASP A 602 26.67 11.42 1.73
C ASP A 602 27.07 10.02 1.23
N PRO A 603 27.49 9.87 -0.03
CA PRO A 603 27.95 8.60 -0.58
C PRO A 603 29.33 8.18 -0.07
N SER A 604 30.05 9.05 0.66
CA SER A 604 31.39 8.80 1.21
C SER A 604 31.43 8.05 2.54
#